data_AF-A0A4Q3T5Q8-F1
#
_entry.id   AF-A0A4Q3T5Q8-F1
#
_cell.length_a   1.000
_cell.length_b   1.000
_cell.length_c   1.000
_cell.angle_alpha   90.00
_cell.angle_beta   90.00
_cell.angle_gamma   90.00
#
_symmetry.space_group_name_H-M   'P 1'
#
loop_
_entity.id
_entity.type
_entity.pdbx_description
1 polymer ?
#
loop_
_entity_poly.entity_id
_entity_poly.type
_entity_poly.pdbx_seq_one_letter_code
_entity_poly.pdbx_strand_id
1 'polypeptide(L)' 'MTPPISLDAALAFQILDDGGLSAPVPGHFSNGPSSLAPEKGFPFGGLLAALCAQSMRQGLALTAPLRT' A
#
# COMPACT_ATOMS: atom_id res chain seq x y z
N MET A 1 13.61 14.19 -7.62
CA MET A 1 12.26 13.73 -7.20
C MET A 1 12.07 12.32 -7.72
N THR A 2 11.70 11.38 -6.86
CA THR A 2 11.37 10.01 -7.30
C THR A 2 10.12 10.06 -8.19
N PRO A 3 10.12 9.41 -9.36
CA PRO A 3 8.94 9.39 -10.22
C PRO A 3 7.73 8.77 -9.48
N PRO A 4 6.51 9.24 -9.76
CA PRO A 4 5.31 8.62 -9.20
C PRO A 4 5.19 7.17 -9.69
N ILE A 5 4.64 6.31 -8.83
CA ILE A 5 4.30 4.93 -9.20
C ILE A 5 2.79 4.80 -9.45
N SER A 6 2.38 3.74 -10.14
CA SER A 6 0.97 3.39 -10.27
C SER A 6 0.39 2.91 -8.93
N LEU A 7 -0.92 3.10 -8.75
CA LEU A 7 -1.61 2.57 -7.58
C LEU A 7 -1.53 1.04 -7.51
N ASP A 8 -1.60 0.34 -8.65
CA ASP A 8 -1.44 -1.11 -8.71
C ASP A 8 -0.08 -1.57 -8.19
N ALA A 9 1.00 -0.84 -8.51
CA ALA A 9 2.33 -1.13 -7.97
C ALA A 9 2.41 -0.86 -6.46
N ALA A 10 1.73 0.20 -5.97
CA ALA A 10 1.67 0.52 -4.54
C ALA A 10 0.88 -0.50 -3.72
N LEU A 11 -0.05 -1.23 -4.34
CA LEU A 11 -0.91 -2.22 -3.71
C LEU A 11 -0.45 -3.68 -3.91
N ALA A 12 0.71 -3.88 -4.55
CA ALA A 12 1.28 -5.20 -4.77
C ALA A 12 1.98 -5.71 -3.50
N PHE A 13 1.65 -6.93 -3.09
CA PHE A 13 2.29 -7.62 -1.97
C PHE A 13 3.38 -8.58 -2.44
N GLN A 14 4.47 -8.63 -1.68
CA GLN A 14 5.39 -9.76 -1.62
C GLN A 14 4.88 -10.74 -0.56
N ILE A 15 4.85 -12.02 -0.91
CA ILE A 15 4.55 -13.10 0.03
C ILE A 15 5.88 -13.50 0.69
N LEU A 16 5.90 -13.49 2.02
CA LEU A 16 7.04 -13.91 2.84
C LEU A 16 7.05 -15.42 3.04
N ASP A 17 8.16 -15.96 3.52
CA ASP A 17 8.35 -17.41 3.73
C ASP A 17 7.34 -18.04 4.71
N ASP A 18 6.82 -17.24 5.65
CA ASP A 18 5.79 -17.64 6.61
C ASP A 18 4.35 -17.45 6.11
N GLY A 19 4.18 -17.04 4.85
CA GLY A 19 2.89 -16.71 4.25
C GLY A 19 2.39 -15.30 4.58
N GLY A 20 3.15 -14.49 5.32
CA GLY A 20 2.86 -13.09 5.56
C GLY A 20 2.88 -12.26 4.28
N LEU A 21 2.14 -11.15 4.26
CA LEU A 21 2.15 -10.19 3.16
C LEU A 21 2.95 -8.95 3.55
N SER A 22 3.87 -8.54 2.69
CA SER A 22 4.68 -7.33 2.85
C SER A 22 4.55 -6.44 1.63
N ALA A 23 4.45 -5.13 1.83
CA ALA A 23 4.45 -4.15 0.74
C ALA A 23 5.36 -2.97 1.13
N PRO A 24 6.19 -2.46 0.20
CA PRO A 24 6.91 -1.23 0.45
C PRO A 24 5.90 -0.08 0.57
N VAL A 25 6.10 0.83 1.54
CA VAL A 25 5.36 2.10 1.59
C VAL A 25 6.25 3.18 0.98
N PRO A 26 5.96 3.64 -0.23
CA PRO A 26 6.80 4.63 -0.86
C PRO A 26 6.59 6.02 -0.26
N GLY A 27 7.65 6.84 -0.25
CA GLY A 27 7.60 8.20 0.28
C GLY A 27 6.59 9.14 -0.38
N HIS A 28 6.13 8.85 -1.62
CA HIS A 28 5.06 9.63 -2.25
C HIS A 28 3.71 9.51 -1.55
N PHE A 29 3.53 8.51 -0.68
CA PHE A 29 2.39 8.37 0.21
C PHE A 29 2.70 8.83 1.63
N SER A 30 3.76 9.60 1.86
CA SER A 30 3.98 10.22 3.18
C SER A 30 2.94 11.32 3.42
N ASN A 31 2.42 11.39 4.65
CA ASN A 31 1.58 12.50 5.11
C ASN A 31 2.39 13.59 5.84
N GLY A 32 3.72 13.50 5.85
CA GLY A 32 4.59 14.48 6.50
C GLY A 32 4.66 15.82 5.75
N PRO A 33 5.21 16.88 6.39
CA PRO A 33 5.45 18.15 5.71
C PRO A 33 6.31 17.97 4.46
N SER A 34 5.93 18.60 3.36
CA SER A 34 6.67 18.52 2.07
C SER A 34 8.09 19.10 2.12
N SER A 35 8.38 19.91 3.14
CA SER A 35 9.71 20.46 3.42
C SER A 35 10.65 19.48 4.15
N LEU A 36 10.13 18.36 4.66
CA LEU A 36 10.92 17.33 5.34
C LEU A 36 11.04 16.08 4.46
N ALA A 37 11.99 15.23 4.83
CA ALA A 37 12.14 13.94 4.17
C ALA A 37 10.89 13.06 4.40
N PRO A 38 10.41 12.30 3.40
CA PRO A 38 9.16 11.53 3.49
C PRO A 38 9.09 10.57 4.68
N GLU A 39 10.21 9.98 5.08
CA GLU A 39 10.34 9.09 6.24
C GLU A 39 10.08 9.76 7.60
N LYS A 40 9.96 11.09 7.64
CA LYS A 40 9.55 11.85 8.83
C LYS A 40 8.02 11.93 8.98
N GLY A 41 7.26 11.56 7.95
CA GLY A 41 5.82 11.42 8.02
C GLY A 41 5.38 9.99 8.33
N PHE A 42 4.09 9.82 8.54
CA PHE A 42 3.45 8.51 8.55
C PHE A 42 2.95 8.14 7.15
N PRO A 43 2.76 6.84 6.87
CA PRO A 43 2.02 6.41 5.69
C PRO A 43 0.65 7.08 5.62
N PHE A 44 0.27 7.55 4.45
CA PHE A 44 -1.05 8.08 4.16
C PHE A 44 -2.09 7.02 4.50
N GLY A 45 -3.04 7.36 5.38
CA GLY A 45 -4.03 6.41 5.90
C GLY A 45 -4.88 5.75 4.80
N GLY A 46 -5.14 6.45 3.69
CA GLY A 46 -5.86 5.86 2.56
C GLY A 46 -5.08 4.74 1.86
N LEU A 47 -3.75 4.85 1.76
CA LEU A 47 -2.93 3.75 1.24
C LEU A 47 -2.97 2.55 2.19
N LEU A 48 -2.85 2.79 3.51
CA LEU A 48 -2.93 1.72 4.50
C LEU A 48 -4.28 1.00 4.44
N ALA A 49 -5.38 1.74 4.35
CA ALA A 49 -6.72 1.16 4.20
C ALA A 49 -6.86 0.34 2.92
N ALA A 50 -6.30 0.82 1.80
CA ALA A 50 -6.33 0.09 0.54
C ALA A 50 -5.48 -1.19 0.57
N LEU A 51 -4.30 -1.16 1.22
CA LEU A 51 -3.47 -2.34 1.46
C LEU A 51 -4.22 -3.37 2.33
N CYS A 52 -4.87 -2.94 3.41
CA CYS A 52 -5.70 -3.82 4.23
C CYS A 52 -6.85 -4.46 3.44
N ALA A 53 -7.55 -3.69 2.60
CA ALA A 53 -8.62 -4.24 1.76
C ALA A 53 -8.07 -5.24 0.74
N GLN A 54 -6.92 -4.95 0.13
CA GLN A 54 -6.29 -5.82 -0.86
C GLN A 54 -5.76 -7.11 -0.23
N SER A 55 -5.17 -7.06 0.97
CA SER A 55 -4.70 -8.25 1.68
C SER A 55 -5.85 -9.18 2.05
N MET A 56 -6.99 -8.61 2.50
CA MET A 56 -8.21 -9.38 2.74
C MET A 56 -8.71 -10.04 1.46
N ARG A 57 -8.73 -9.31 0.33
CA ARG A 57 -9.14 -9.89 -0.96
C ARG A 57 -8.23 -11.04 -1.40
N GLN A 58 -6.91 -10.90 -1.26
CA GLN A 58 -5.97 -11.97 -1.60
C GLN A 58 -6.11 -13.18 -0.67
N GLY A 59 -6.16 -12.96 0.64
CA GLY A 59 -6.27 -14.03 1.63
C GLY A 59 -7.59 -14.81 1.55
N LEU A 60 -8.68 -14.15 1.13
CA LEU A 60 -10.00 -14.76 0.94
C LEU A 60 -10.27 -15.20 -0.52
N ALA A 61 -9.29 -15.09 -1.42
CA ALA A 61 -9.41 -15.38 -2.85
C ALA A 61 -10.61 -14.68 -3.53
N LEU A 62 -10.92 -13.44 -3.14
CA LEU A 62 -12.04 -12.68 -3.68
C LEU A 62 -11.69 -12.08 -5.05
N THR A 63 -12.32 -12.59 -6.10
CA THR A 63 -12.18 -12.09 -7.48
C THR A 63 -13.33 -11.18 -7.92
N ALA A 64 -14.53 -11.38 -7.35
CA ALA A 64 -15.70 -10.56 -7.67
C ALA A 64 -15.62 -9.12 -7.09
N PRO A 65 -16.35 -8.15 -7.68
CA PRO A 65 -16.55 -6.83 -7.08
C PRO A 65 -17.30 -6.94 -5.73
N LEU A 66 -16.93 -6.11 -4.75
CA LEU A 66 -17.64 -6.07 -3.46
C LEU A 66 -19.01 -5.38 -3.55
N ARG A 67 -19.19 -4.52 -4.56
CA ARG A 67 -20.45 -3.84 -4.89
C ARG A 67 -20.58 -3.80 -6.41
N THR A 68 -21.81 -3.95 -6.88
CA THR A 68 -22.24 -3.85 -8.29
C THR A 68 -22.93 -2.53 -8.55
#